data_AF-A0AAE3VER9-F1
#
_entry.id   AF-A0AAE3VER9-F1
#
_cell.length_a   1.000
_cell.length_b   1.000
_cell.length_c   1.000
_cell.angle_alpha   90.00
_cell.angle_beta   90.00
_cell.angle_gamma   90.00
#
_symmetry.space_group_name_H-M   'P 1'
#
loop_
_entity.id
_entity.type
_entity.pdbx_description
1 polymer ?
#
loop_
_entity_poly.entity_id
_entity_poly.type
_entity_poly.pdbx_seq_one_letter_code
_entity_poly.pdbx_strand_id
1 'polypeptide(L)'
;MVADKEFQAYLFKAANGDYLLACWNIRLNQPARILTIDSITGSFNLVDLFGNETPVPVAQNVDFIEAGRHPVTLRISGQSQEPRLAPAITSLPSDIVLTPGVESSFAIACRNPLNRALNLSLSLATPAGLAVAPASAELTLPAEASQQLPFVLKALPDFQASPREQPLLNVSIAVGSNVTRSISAPIRPVRKMAGIGGTPDFILDSAAQVNSCVINEPGTTHLFWTG
;
A
#
# COMPACT_ATOMS: atom_id res chain seq x y z
N MET A 1 -7.71 22.74 -4.07
CA MET A 1 -7.54 21.37 -4.59
C MET A 1 -6.39 21.40 -5.58
N VAL A 2 -5.25 20.81 -5.25
CA VAL A 2 -4.26 20.48 -6.29
C VAL A 2 -4.86 19.32 -7.05
N ALA A 3 -5.23 19.53 -8.31
CA ALA A 3 -5.59 18.43 -9.20
C ALA A 3 -4.35 17.54 -9.32
N ASP A 4 -4.34 16.43 -8.61
CA ASP A 4 -3.29 15.43 -8.67
C ASP A 4 -3.36 14.83 -10.09
N LYS A 5 -2.50 15.31 -11.00
CA LYS A 5 -2.55 15.03 -12.46
C LYS A 5 -2.33 13.56 -12.83
N GLU A 6 -2.22 12.68 -11.85
CA GLU A 6 -1.78 11.28 -11.99
C GLU A 6 -2.96 10.30 -12.02
N PHE A 7 -4.08 10.67 -11.41
CA PHE A 7 -5.30 9.87 -11.35
C PHE A 7 -6.44 10.60 -12.04
N GLN A 8 -7.21 9.88 -12.84
CA GLN A 8 -8.42 10.40 -13.47
C GLN A 8 -9.63 9.55 -13.09
N ALA A 9 -10.69 10.25 -12.70
CA ALA A 9 -12.02 9.70 -12.52
C ALA A 9 -13.04 10.59 -13.22
N TYR A 10 -13.97 9.95 -13.92
CA TYR A 10 -15.08 10.61 -14.58
C TYR A 10 -16.37 9.93 -14.15
N LEU A 11 -17.27 10.72 -13.58
CA LEU A 11 -18.60 10.28 -13.18
C LEU A 11 -19.59 10.74 -14.24
N PHE A 12 -20.32 9.78 -14.81
CA PHE A 12 -21.36 10.00 -15.79
C PHE A 12 -22.70 9.55 -15.23
N LYS A 13 -23.77 10.17 -15.72
CA LYS A 13 -25.14 9.72 -15.50
C LYS A 13 -25.71 9.21 -16.81
N ALA A 14 -26.05 7.93 -16.86
CA ALA A 14 -26.63 7.28 -18.02
C ALA A 14 -28.10 7.70 -18.20
N ALA A 15 -28.63 7.53 -19.41
CA ALA A 15 -30.00 7.92 -19.75
C ALA A 15 -31.07 7.16 -18.91
N ASN A 16 -30.74 5.95 -18.46
CA ASN A 16 -31.59 5.15 -17.57
C ASN A 16 -31.49 5.57 -16.09
N GLY A 17 -30.69 6.60 -15.77
CA GLY A 17 -30.51 7.12 -14.41
C GLY A 17 -29.35 6.50 -13.63
N ASP A 18 -28.69 5.47 -14.16
CA ASP A 18 -27.54 4.83 -13.52
C ASP A 18 -26.32 5.76 -13.49
N TYR A 19 -25.44 5.56 -12.50
CA TYR A 19 -24.15 6.23 -12.46
C TYR A 19 -23.06 5.31 -13.00
N LEU A 20 -22.18 5.87 -13.83
CA LEU A 20 -20.99 5.21 -14.36
C LEU A 20 -19.75 5.96 -13.89
N LEU A 21 -18.89 5.29 -13.13
CA LEU A 21 -17.62 5.84 -12.68
C LEU A 21 -16.48 5.15 -13.43
N ALA A 22 -15.87 5.85 -14.38
CA ALA A 22 -14.67 5.38 -15.06
C ALA A 22 -13.43 5.95 -14.37
N CYS A 23 -12.46 5.09 -14.00
CA CYS A 23 -11.24 5.54 -13.35
C CYS A 23 -9.99 4.78 -13.78
N TRP A 24 -8.85 5.48 -13.82
CA TRP A 24 -7.55 4.93 -14.18
C TRP A 24 -6.38 5.77 -13.66
N ASN A 25 -5.20 5.14 -13.58
CA ASN A 25 -3.94 5.83 -13.33
C ASN A 25 -3.24 6.14 -14.66
N ILE A 26 -2.83 7.39 -14.87
CA ILE A 26 -2.16 7.82 -16.11
C ILE A 26 -0.68 7.38 -16.14
N ARG A 27 -0.04 7.17 -14.97
CA ARG A 27 1.37 6.78 -14.92
C ARG A 27 1.55 5.28 -14.98
N LEU A 28 2.06 4.79 -16.11
CA LEU A 28 2.37 3.37 -16.34
C LEU A 28 3.32 2.76 -15.30
N ASN A 29 4.21 3.54 -14.69
CA ASN A 29 5.23 3.02 -13.76
C ASN A 29 4.86 3.15 -12.27
N GLN A 30 3.65 3.58 -11.93
CA GLN A 30 3.20 3.70 -10.53
C GLN A 30 2.31 2.53 -10.13
N PRO A 31 2.30 2.12 -8.84
CA PRO A 31 1.35 1.15 -8.35
C PRO A 31 -0.09 1.67 -8.48
N ALA A 32 -1.04 0.74 -8.53
CA ALA A 32 -2.46 1.09 -8.57
C ALA A 32 -2.84 1.92 -7.34
N ARG A 33 -3.71 2.91 -7.53
CA ARG A 33 -4.23 3.70 -6.41
C ARG A 33 -5.52 3.07 -5.89
N ILE A 34 -5.63 3.00 -4.58
CA ILE A 34 -6.86 2.59 -3.92
C ILE A 34 -7.70 3.83 -3.61
N LEU A 35 -8.97 3.75 -3.97
CA LEU A 35 -9.94 4.83 -3.79
C LEU A 35 -11.09 4.31 -2.93
N THR A 36 -11.62 5.18 -2.11
CA THR A 36 -12.86 4.93 -1.38
C THR A 36 -14.00 5.50 -2.22
N ILE A 37 -15.03 4.71 -2.50
CA ILE A 37 -16.34 5.26 -2.88
C ILE A 37 -17.25 5.17 -1.66
N ASP A 38 -17.97 6.25 -1.40
CA ASP A 38 -19.03 6.25 -0.41
C ASP A 38 -20.41 6.50 -1.01
N SER A 39 -21.42 6.45 -0.12
CA SER A 39 -22.81 6.73 -0.43
C SER A 39 -23.43 5.75 -1.42
N ILE A 40 -22.89 4.53 -1.49
CA ILE A 40 -23.44 3.46 -2.32
C ILE A 40 -24.70 2.91 -1.65
N THR A 41 -25.85 3.00 -2.31
CA THR A 41 -27.12 2.41 -1.85
C THR A 41 -27.76 1.47 -2.86
N GLY A 42 -27.30 1.52 -4.11
CA GLY A 42 -27.77 0.68 -5.21
C GLY A 42 -26.96 -0.60 -5.42
N SER A 43 -27.21 -1.28 -6.53
CA SER A 43 -26.35 -2.39 -6.98
C SER A 43 -25.04 -1.83 -7.54
N PHE A 44 -23.93 -2.46 -7.20
CA PHE A 44 -22.60 -2.00 -7.55
C PHE A 44 -21.83 -3.07 -8.31
N ASN A 45 -21.50 -2.79 -9.57
CA ASN A 45 -20.87 -3.76 -10.46
C ASN A 45 -19.61 -3.17 -11.10
N LEU A 46 -18.57 -3.98 -11.20
CA LEU A 46 -17.42 -3.73 -12.06
C LEU A 46 -17.77 -4.13 -13.49
N VAL A 47 -17.49 -3.24 -14.43
CA VAL A 47 -17.71 -3.43 -15.86
C VAL A 47 -16.34 -3.51 -16.54
N ASP A 48 -16.08 -4.64 -17.19
CA ASP A 48 -14.84 -4.85 -17.95
C ASP A 48 -14.89 -4.17 -19.34
N LEU A 49 -13.78 -4.27 -20.10
CA LEU A 49 -13.68 -3.70 -21.45
C LEU A 49 -14.66 -4.30 -22.47
N PHE A 50 -15.24 -5.46 -22.18
CA PHE A 50 -16.22 -6.15 -23.03
C PHE A 50 -17.66 -5.90 -22.57
N GLY A 51 -17.86 -5.13 -21.50
CA GLY A 51 -19.17 -4.85 -20.93
C GLY A 51 -19.70 -5.94 -20.01
N ASN A 52 -18.90 -6.93 -19.62
CA ASN A 52 -19.33 -7.92 -18.64
C ASN A 52 -19.38 -7.30 -17.25
N GLU A 53 -20.46 -7.58 -16.53
CA GLU A 53 -20.67 -7.06 -15.18
C GLU A 53 -20.34 -8.11 -14.12
N THR A 54 -19.52 -7.73 -13.14
CA THR A 54 -19.23 -8.53 -11.96
C THR A 54 -19.68 -7.77 -10.71
N PRO A 55 -20.55 -8.36 -9.87
CA PRO A 55 -20.96 -7.73 -8.61
C PRO A 55 -19.76 -7.46 -7.69
N VAL A 56 -19.73 -6.27 -7.12
CA VAL A 56 -18.70 -5.84 -6.16
C VAL A 56 -19.34 -5.76 -4.77
N PRO A 57 -18.71 -6.34 -3.73
CA PRO A 57 -19.24 -6.25 -2.38
C PRO A 57 -19.29 -4.78 -1.93
N VAL A 58 -20.34 -4.42 -1.21
CA VAL A 58 -20.48 -3.11 -0.57
C VAL A 58 -20.78 -3.36 0.90
N ALA A 59 -20.09 -2.66 1.78
CA ALA A 59 -20.32 -2.76 3.21
C ALA A 59 -20.39 -1.35 3.81
N GLN A 60 -21.40 -1.12 4.65
CA GLN A 60 -21.60 0.19 5.30
C GLN A 60 -21.63 1.36 4.29
N ASN A 61 -22.18 1.12 3.09
CA ASN A 61 -22.28 2.06 1.96
C ASN A 61 -20.92 2.49 1.36
N VAL A 62 -19.88 1.69 1.57
CA VAL A 62 -18.52 1.92 1.09
C VAL A 62 -18.01 0.73 0.31
N ASP A 63 -17.17 1.00 -0.68
CA ASP A 63 -16.28 0.02 -1.28
C ASP A 63 -14.90 0.63 -1.65
N PHE A 64 -13.90 -0.24 -1.86
CA PHE A 64 -12.57 0.12 -2.34
C PHE A 64 -12.37 -0.24 -3.81
N ILE A 65 -12.07 0.77 -4.63
CA ILE A 65 -11.65 0.54 -6.02
C ILE A 65 -10.14 0.55 -6.12
N GLU A 66 -9.59 -0.38 -6.89
CA GLU A 66 -8.22 -0.30 -7.37
C GLU A 66 -8.18 0.31 -8.78
N ALA A 67 -7.72 1.55 -8.87
CA ALA A 67 -7.44 2.22 -10.14
C ALA A 67 -6.00 1.94 -10.57
N GLY A 68 -5.85 0.90 -11.38
CA GLY A 68 -4.57 0.48 -11.96
C GLY A 68 -4.29 1.06 -13.34
N ARG A 69 -3.45 0.35 -14.10
CA ARG A 69 -3.07 0.68 -15.49
C ARG A 69 -4.21 0.48 -16.48
N HIS A 70 -5.11 -0.44 -16.20
CA HIS A 70 -6.27 -0.70 -17.05
C HIS A 70 -7.44 0.14 -16.54
N PRO A 71 -8.13 0.87 -17.43
CA PRO A 71 -9.32 1.59 -17.03
C PRO A 71 -10.36 0.59 -16.52
N VAL A 72 -10.93 0.93 -15.37
CA VAL A 72 -12.06 0.20 -14.80
C VAL A 72 -13.27 1.10 -14.82
N THR A 73 -14.42 0.53 -15.15
CA THR A 73 -15.70 1.25 -15.08
C THR A 73 -16.56 0.57 -14.04
N LEU A 74 -17.17 1.37 -13.17
CA LEU A 74 -18.11 0.87 -12.18
C LEU A 74 -19.49 1.39 -12.51
N ARG A 75 -20.46 0.50 -12.50
CA ARG A 75 -21.87 0.81 -12.69
C ARG A 75 -22.57 0.74 -11.35
N ILE A 76 -23.28 1.82 -11.03
CA ILE A 76 -24.13 1.90 -9.84
C ILE A 76 -25.56 2.12 -10.31
N SER A 77 -26.41 1.13 -10.10
CA SER A 77 -27.81 1.13 -10.54
C SER A 77 -28.77 1.18 -9.37
N GLY A 78 -29.94 1.80 -9.57
CA GLY A 78 -30.99 1.82 -8.55
C GLY A 78 -30.73 2.73 -7.34
N GLN A 79 -29.86 3.74 -7.47
CA GLN A 79 -29.69 4.77 -6.45
C GLN A 79 -30.03 6.16 -6.96
N SER A 80 -30.64 6.99 -6.11
CA SER A 80 -31.04 8.36 -6.48
C SER A 80 -29.90 9.36 -6.30
N GLN A 81 -29.09 9.18 -5.25
CA GLN A 81 -28.02 10.09 -4.89
C GLN A 81 -26.75 9.82 -5.70
N GLU A 82 -26.00 10.89 -5.97
CA GLU A 82 -24.71 10.80 -6.66
C GLU A 82 -23.68 10.09 -5.75
N PRO A 83 -22.95 9.08 -6.26
CA PRO A 83 -21.87 8.46 -5.51
C PRO A 83 -20.70 9.43 -5.34
N ARG A 84 -19.95 9.31 -4.25
CA ARG A 84 -18.83 10.22 -3.98
C ARG A 84 -17.52 9.46 -3.89
N LEU A 85 -16.51 9.98 -4.58
CA LEU A 85 -15.13 9.61 -4.34
C LEU A 85 -14.65 10.29 -3.06
N ALA A 86 -14.24 9.47 -2.10
CA ALA A 86 -13.72 9.90 -0.82
C ALA A 86 -12.21 9.66 -0.73
N PRO A 87 -11.50 10.42 0.13
CA PRO A 87 -10.12 10.09 0.48
C PRO A 87 -9.97 8.65 0.98
N ALA A 88 -8.76 8.10 0.86
CA ALA A 88 -8.45 6.78 1.40
C ALA A 88 -8.77 6.72 2.90
N ILE A 89 -9.44 5.64 3.32
CA ILE A 89 -9.78 5.39 4.72
C ILE A 89 -8.53 5.17 5.57
N THR A 90 -7.46 4.62 4.99
CA THR A 90 -6.20 4.33 5.68
C THR A 90 -5.01 4.96 4.96
N SER A 91 -4.07 5.50 5.73
CA SER A 91 -2.75 5.90 5.25
C SER A 91 -1.67 5.21 6.06
N LEU A 92 -0.76 4.56 5.36
CA LEU A 92 0.47 4.01 5.93
C LEU A 92 1.54 5.10 6.02
N PRO A 93 2.51 4.96 6.94
CA PRO A 93 3.74 5.75 6.89
C PRO A 93 4.52 5.42 5.61
N SER A 94 5.22 6.41 5.05
CA SER A 94 6.01 6.24 3.82
C SER A 94 7.20 5.30 4.01
N ASP A 95 7.77 5.28 5.21
CA ASP A 95 8.86 4.40 5.59
C ASP A 95 8.71 3.97 7.05
N ILE A 96 8.94 2.69 7.34
CA ILE A 96 9.03 2.16 8.70
C ILE A 96 10.48 1.77 8.95
N VAL A 97 11.20 2.54 9.77
CA VAL A 97 12.58 2.23 10.12
C VAL A 97 12.61 1.12 11.15
N LEU A 98 13.45 0.11 10.91
CA LEU A 98 13.63 -1.02 11.81
C LEU A 98 15.08 -1.12 12.25
N THR A 99 15.35 -0.92 13.53
CA THR A 99 16.71 -1.11 14.10
C THR A 99 16.77 -2.47 14.80
N PRO A 100 17.65 -3.41 14.37
CA PRO A 100 17.79 -4.71 15.03
C PRO A 100 18.05 -4.59 16.53
N GLY A 101 17.29 -5.34 17.32
CA GLY A 101 17.35 -5.30 18.79
C GLY A 101 16.58 -4.14 19.44
N VAL A 102 15.93 -3.28 18.66
CA VAL A 102 15.12 -2.16 19.17
C VAL A 102 13.70 -2.26 18.63
N GLU A 103 12.72 -2.10 19.52
CA GLU A 103 11.32 -1.98 19.13
C GLU A 103 11.09 -0.66 18.37
N SER A 104 10.50 -0.76 17.19
CA SER A 104 10.28 0.36 16.29
C SER A 104 8.80 0.69 16.22
N SER A 105 8.40 1.83 16.77
CA SER A 105 7.00 2.26 16.78
C SER A 105 6.60 2.96 15.48
N PHE A 106 5.40 2.67 14.99
CA PHE A 106 4.77 3.37 13.88
C PHE A 106 3.26 3.47 14.12
N ALA A 107 2.57 4.29 13.33
CA ALA A 107 1.12 4.42 13.40
C ALA A 107 0.48 4.33 12.02
N ILE A 108 -0.68 3.71 11.94
CA ILE A 108 -1.54 3.72 10.76
C ILE A 108 -2.64 4.78 11.00
N ALA A 109 -2.74 5.73 10.08
CA ALA A 109 -3.77 6.74 10.14
C ALA A 109 -5.06 6.18 9.54
N CYS A 110 -6.14 6.19 10.33
CA CYS A 110 -7.47 5.80 9.89
C CYS A 110 -8.39 7.03 9.90
N ARG A 111 -9.14 7.25 8.83
CA ARG A 111 -10.10 8.34 8.68
C ARG A 111 -11.42 7.79 8.18
N ASN A 112 -12.50 8.24 8.80
CA ASN A 112 -13.84 8.00 8.33
C ASN A 112 -14.29 9.18 7.46
N PRO A 113 -14.49 9.00 6.14
CA PRO A 113 -15.01 10.07 5.28
C PRO A 113 -16.53 10.23 5.38
N LEU A 114 -17.23 9.31 6.06
CA LEU A 114 -18.69 9.27 6.11
C LEU A 114 -19.24 10.19 7.20
N ASN A 115 -20.46 10.66 6.97
CA ASN A 115 -21.30 11.36 7.96
C ASN A 115 -21.95 10.42 8.99
N ARG A 116 -21.45 9.19 9.14
CA ARG A 116 -21.95 8.16 10.05
C ARG A 116 -20.79 7.34 10.58
N ALA A 117 -20.99 6.58 11.65
CA ALA A 117 -19.94 5.71 12.17
C ALA A 117 -19.51 4.62 11.16
N LEU A 118 -18.23 4.27 11.17
CA LEU A 118 -17.60 3.29 10.29
C LEU A 118 -16.84 2.26 11.11
N ASN A 119 -17.20 0.99 10.95
CA ASN A 119 -16.47 -0.13 11.54
C ASN A 119 -15.37 -0.61 10.61
N LEU A 120 -14.14 -0.64 11.12
CA LEU A 120 -12.94 -1.05 10.43
C LEU A 120 -12.23 -2.16 11.21
N SER A 121 -11.68 -3.12 10.47
CA SER A 121 -10.69 -4.05 11.00
C SER A 121 -9.40 -3.99 10.18
N LEU A 122 -8.27 -4.07 10.87
CA LEU A 122 -6.94 -4.13 10.29
C LEU A 122 -6.28 -5.44 10.70
N SER A 123 -5.60 -6.09 9.77
CA SER A 123 -4.72 -7.24 10.03
C SER A 123 -3.37 -6.99 9.37
N LEU A 124 -2.31 -7.13 10.15
CA LEU A 124 -0.95 -6.83 9.75
C LEU A 124 -0.16 -8.14 9.60
N ALA A 125 0.46 -8.30 8.44
CA ALA A 125 1.35 -9.41 8.13
C ALA A 125 2.76 -8.87 7.83
N THR A 126 3.75 -9.51 8.45
CA THR A 126 5.16 -9.17 8.28
C THR A 126 5.89 -10.30 7.57
N PRO A 127 7.01 -10.02 6.87
CA PRO A 127 7.84 -11.07 6.29
C PRO A 127 8.52 -11.89 7.40
N ALA A 128 9.07 -13.04 7.02
CA ALA A 128 9.78 -13.93 7.94
C ALA A 128 10.90 -13.18 8.71
N GLY A 129 11.08 -13.55 9.98
CA GLY A 129 12.04 -12.90 10.87
C GLY A 129 11.56 -11.57 11.46
N LEU A 130 10.37 -11.07 11.11
CA LEU A 130 9.80 -9.87 11.75
C LEU A 130 8.55 -10.22 12.57
N ALA A 131 8.23 -9.37 13.54
CA ALA A 131 7.00 -9.45 14.31
C ALA A 131 6.42 -8.05 14.52
N VAL A 132 5.09 -7.97 14.50
CA VAL A 132 4.33 -6.73 14.75
C VAL A 132 3.32 -6.94 15.87
N ALA A 133 3.17 -5.94 16.74
CA ALA A 133 2.24 -5.95 17.85
C ALA A 133 1.47 -4.61 17.96
N PRO A 134 0.13 -4.63 18.09
CA PRO A 134 -0.73 -5.80 17.86
C PRO A 134 -0.70 -6.23 16.38
N ALA A 135 -0.98 -7.50 16.09
CA ALA A 135 -1.07 -7.99 14.70
C ALA A 135 -2.43 -7.67 14.05
N SER A 136 -3.39 -7.19 14.81
CA SER A 136 -4.70 -6.78 14.34
C SER A 136 -5.30 -5.69 15.21
N ALA A 137 -6.21 -4.90 14.65
CA ALA A 137 -6.96 -3.89 15.38
C ALA A 137 -8.38 -3.80 14.83
N GLU A 138 -9.35 -3.64 15.72
CA GLU A 138 -10.73 -3.30 15.37
C GLU A 138 -11.04 -1.89 15.89
N LEU A 139 -11.77 -1.12 15.10
CA LEU A 139 -12.06 0.28 15.40
C LEU A 139 -13.43 0.69 14.86
N THR A 140 -14.20 1.36 15.71
CA THR A 140 -15.38 2.12 15.28
C THR A 140 -15.02 3.60 15.25
N LEU A 141 -14.88 4.16 14.05
CA LEU A 141 -14.65 5.59 13.87
C LEU A 141 -15.99 6.33 13.85
N PRO A 142 -16.18 7.38 14.68
CA PRO A 142 -17.32 8.29 14.53
C PRO A 142 -17.36 8.95 13.16
N ALA A 143 -18.50 9.57 12.83
CA ALA A 143 -18.65 10.35 11.61
C ALA A 143 -17.52 11.38 11.46
N GLU A 144 -16.90 11.41 10.28
CA GLU A 144 -15.85 12.37 9.90
C GLU A 144 -14.61 12.38 10.80
N ALA A 145 -14.46 11.39 11.68
CA ALA A 145 -13.36 11.31 12.63
C ALA A 145 -12.08 10.75 11.99
N SER A 146 -10.95 11.04 12.64
CA SER A 146 -9.65 10.45 12.32
C SER A 146 -8.97 9.95 13.59
N GLN A 147 -8.26 8.84 13.49
CA GLN A 147 -7.52 8.23 14.58
C GLN A 147 -6.21 7.63 14.08
N GLN A 148 -5.16 7.73 14.89
CA GLN A 148 -3.90 7.05 14.69
C GLN A 148 -3.89 5.76 15.51
N LEU A 149 -3.66 4.63 14.86
CA LEU A 149 -3.54 3.34 15.54
C LEU A 149 -2.05 2.99 15.70
N PRO A 150 -1.54 2.89 16.94
CA PRO A 150 -0.13 2.60 17.19
C PRO A 150 0.18 1.12 17.04
N PHE A 151 1.36 0.83 16.48
CA PHE A 151 1.91 -0.50 16.30
C PHE A 151 3.41 -0.49 16.61
N VAL A 152 3.92 -1.64 17.01
CA VAL A 152 5.34 -1.87 17.28
C VAL A 152 5.84 -2.98 16.38
N LEU A 153 6.88 -2.69 15.61
CA LEU A 153 7.61 -3.64 14.78
C LEU A 153 8.91 -4.03 15.47
N LYS A 154 9.26 -5.32 15.45
CA LYS A 154 10.56 -5.80 15.95
C LYS A 154 11.16 -6.85 15.01
N ALA A 155 12.48 -6.87 14.96
CA ALA A 155 13.26 -7.93 14.35
C ALA A 155 13.37 -9.11 15.32
N LEU A 156 13.10 -10.31 14.84
CA LEU A 156 13.41 -11.55 15.54
C LEU A 156 14.91 -11.85 15.43
N PRO A 157 15.48 -12.69 16.32
CA PRO A 157 16.93 -12.93 16.39
C PRO A 157 17.57 -13.43 15.09
N ASP A 158 16.80 -14.12 14.24
CA ASP A 158 17.20 -14.70 12.97
C ASP A 158 17.00 -13.77 11.78
N PHE A 159 16.44 -12.56 11.99
CA PHE A 159 16.22 -11.62 10.91
C PHE A 159 17.53 -11.12 10.30
N GLN A 160 17.66 -11.30 8.99
CA GLN A 160 18.76 -10.78 8.21
C GLN A 160 18.23 -9.93 7.07
N ALA A 161 18.60 -8.65 7.06
CA ALA A 161 18.20 -7.74 5.99
C ALA A 161 18.88 -8.14 4.67
N SER A 162 18.10 -8.44 3.64
CA SER A 162 18.62 -8.65 2.28
C SER A 162 19.00 -7.32 1.63
N PRO A 163 20.14 -7.21 0.93
CA PRO A 163 20.47 -6.00 0.16
C PRO A 163 19.73 -5.95 -1.18
N ARG A 164 19.11 -7.07 -1.60
CA ARG A 164 18.42 -7.21 -2.89
C ARG A 164 16.92 -7.07 -2.77
N GLU A 165 16.36 -7.32 -1.59
CA GLU A 165 14.92 -7.36 -1.35
C GLU A 165 14.53 -6.39 -0.24
N GLN A 166 13.52 -5.57 -0.50
CA GLN A 166 12.96 -4.67 0.49
C GLN A 166 11.81 -5.39 1.23
N PRO A 167 11.92 -5.59 2.56
CA PRO A 167 10.82 -6.16 3.33
C PRO A 167 9.61 -5.21 3.32
N LEU A 168 8.41 -5.75 3.17
CA LEU A 168 7.16 -5.00 3.15
C LEU A 168 6.26 -5.42 4.31
N LEU A 169 5.72 -4.45 5.04
CA LEU A 169 4.58 -4.67 5.94
C LEU A 169 3.31 -4.72 5.08
N ASN A 170 2.58 -5.83 5.11
CA ASN A 170 1.28 -5.94 4.46
C ASN A 170 0.17 -5.65 5.47
N VAL A 171 -0.79 -4.81 5.09
CA VAL A 171 -1.94 -4.45 5.92
C VAL A 171 -3.20 -4.75 5.13
N SER A 172 -3.97 -5.71 5.64
CA SER A 172 -5.33 -5.99 5.18
C SER A 172 -6.32 -5.15 5.97
N ILE A 173 -7.23 -4.51 5.27
CA ILE A 173 -8.24 -3.58 5.77
C ILE A 173 -9.58 -4.19 5.42
N ALA A 174 -10.47 -4.31 6.39
CA ALA A 174 -11.86 -4.68 6.15
C ALA A 174 -12.82 -3.57 6.59
N VAL A 175 -13.85 -3.35 5.78
CA VAL A 175 -15.03 -2.57 6.15
C VAL A 175 -16.18 -3.56 6.28
N GLY A 176 -16.73 -3.70 7.48
CA GLY A 176 -17.72 -4.75 7.75
C GLY A 176 -17.14 -6.15 7.52
N SER A 177 -17.94 -7.09 7.01
CA SER A 177 -17.53 -8.50 6.85
C SER A 177 -17.01 -8.87 5.46
N ASN A 178 -17.35 -8.10 4.41
CA ASN A 178 -17.22 -8.57 3.02
C ASN A 178 -16.39 -7.64 2.11
N VAL A 179 -16.11 -6.41 2.55
CA VAL A 179 -15.25 -5.48 1.78
C VAL A 179 -13.87 -5.55 2.39
N THR A 180 -12.90 -6.06 1.63
CA THR A 180 -11.52 -6.22 2.08
C THR A 180 -10.54 -5.66 1.05
N ARG A 181 -9.42 -5.13 1.53
CA ARG A 181 -8.34 -4.63 0.67
C ARG A 181 -6.99 -4.78 1.35
N SER A 182 -5.92 -4.94 0.56
CA SER A 182 -4.56 -4.95 1.09
C SER A 182 -3.72 -3.79 0.52
N ILE A 183 -2.88 -3.23 1.40
CA ILE A 183 -1.86 -2.23 1.09
C ILE A 183 -0.54 -2.61 1.76
N SER A 184 0.57 -2.09 1.26
CA SER A 184 1.90 -2.42 1.77
C SER A 184 2.74 -1.18 2.03
N ALA A 185 3.53 -1.20 3.11
CA ALA A 185 4.51 -0.17 3.45
C ALA A 185 5.93 -0.75 3.44
N PRO A 186 6.93 -0.01 2.93
CA PRO A 186 8.31 -0.46 2.98
C PRO A 186 8.86 -0.41 4.41
N ILE A 187 9.52 -1.49 4.80
CA ILE A 187 10.34 -1.57 6.01
C ILE A 187 11.79 -1.27 5.62
N ARG A 188 12.42 -0.36 6.34
CA ARG A 188 13.81 0.09 6.16
C ARG A 188 14.67 -0.46 7.29
N PRO A 189 15.25 -1.67 7.14
CA PRO A 189 16.11 -2.23 8.16
C PRO A 189 17.44 -1.49 8.22
N VAL A 190 17.85 -1.09 9.43
CA VAL A 190 19.19 -0.58 9.71
C VAL A 190 20.13 -1.77 9.81
N ARG A 191 21.22 -1.77 9.04
CA ARG A 191 22.30 -2.75 9.24
C ARG A 191 23.21 -2.26 10.34
N LYS A 192 23.36 -3.08 11.38
CA LYS A 192 24.42 -2.89 12.37
C LYS A 192 25.66 -3.61 11.84
N MET A 193 26.68 -2.84 11.48
CA MET A 193 27.99 -3.40 11.14
C MET A 193 28.71 -3.81 12.43
N ALA A 194 29.47 -4.91 12.37
CA ALA A 194 30.45 -5.25 13.37
C ALA A 194 31.44 -4.08 13.55
N GLY A 195 31.80 -3.81 14.80
CA GLY A 195 32.83 -2.82 15.11
C GLY A 195 34.21 -3.25 14.59
N ILE A 196 35.15 -2.31 14.58
CA ILE A 196 36.54 -2.58 14.23
C ILE A 196 37.10 -3.65 15.18
N GLY A 197 37.63 -4.74 14.61
CA GLY A 197 38.20 -5.88 15.36
C GLY A 197 37.25 -7.07 15.58
N GLY A 198 35.99 -6.99 15.15
CA GLY A 198 35.08 -8.14 15.08
C GLY A 198 35.21 -8.94 13.78
N THR A 199 34.40 -9.99 13.63
CA THR A 199 34.24 -10.68 12.33
C THR A 199 33.78 -9.68 11.27
N PRO A 200 34.49 -9.54 10.14
CA PRO A 200 34.12 -8.58 9.10
C PRO A 200 32.74 -8.90 8.52
N ASP A 201 31.87 -7.88 8.39
CA ASP A 201 30.55 -8.02 7.74
C ASP A 201 30.66 -8.24 6.23
N PHE A 202 31.78 -7.80 5.65
CA PHE A 202 32.11 -7.96 4.25
C PHE A 202 33.59 -8.35 4.12
N ILE A 203 33.86 -9.45 3.41
CA ILE A 203 35.21 -9.84 3.02
C ILE A 203 35.31 -9.60 1.51
N LEU A 204 36.27 -8.76 1.13
CA LEU A 204 36.62 -8.51 -0.26
C LEU A 204 38.03 -9.03 -0.50
N ASP A 205 38.13 -10.32 -0.80
CA ASP A 205 39.38 -11.07 -0.96
C ASP A 205 39.53 -11.69 -2.36
N SER A 206 38.57 -11.42 -3.26
CA SER A 206 38.62 -11.85 -4.66
C SER A 206 38.09 -10.78 -5.62
N ALA A 207 38.80 -10.56 -6.73
CA ALA A 207 38.31 -9.75 -7.85
C ALA A 207 36.93 -10.15 -8.36
N ALA A 208 36.56 -11.44 -8.25
CA ALA A 208 35.24 -11.94 -8.66
C ALA A 208 34.08 -11.38 -7.82
N GLN A 209 34.36 -10.84 -6.63
CA GLN A 209 33.37 -10.19 -5.77
C GLN A 209 33.07 -8.74 -6.19
N VAL A 210 33.89 -8.14 -7.06
CA VAL A 210 33.72 -6.77 -7.55
C VAL A 210 32.95 -6.77 -8.86
N ASN A 211 31.77 -6.14 -8.87
CA ASN A 211 31.04 -5.84 -10.10
C ASN A 211 31.33 -4.40 -10.52
N SER A 212 32.10 -4.21 -11.60
CA SER A 212 32.27 -2.89 -12.20
C SER A 212 31.03 -2.52 -13.02
N CYS A 213 30.32 -1.48 -12.61
CA CYS A 213 29.15 -0.96 -13.33
C CYS A 213 29.53 -0.04 -14.51
N VAL A 214 30.82 0.17 -14.75
CA VAL A 214 31.35 1.01 -15.83
C VAL A 214 32.45 0.27 -16.58
N ILE A 215 32.52 0.51 -17.89
CA ILE A 215 33.60 -0.03 -18.72
C ILE A 215 34.87 0.72 -18.36
N ASN A 216 35.93 -0.03 -18.05
CA ASN A 216 37.22 0.57 -17.72
C ASN A 216 37.78 1.32 -18.92
N GLU A 217 38.38 2.47 -18.67
CA GLU A 217 39.18 3.16 -19.67
C GLU A 217 40.44 2.29 -19.94
N PRO A 218 40.75 1.97 -21.21
CA PRO A 218 41.81 1.00 -21.53
C PRO A 218 43.19 1.35 -20.95
N GLY A 219 43.56 2.63 -20.89
CA GLY A 219 44.85 3.08 -20.36
C GLY A 219 45.03 2.87 -18.86
N THR A 220 43.95 2.84 -18.08
CA THR A 220 43.95 2.73 -16.62
C THR A 220 43.58 1.34 -16.10
N THR A 221 43.41 0.37 -17.00
CA THR A 221 43.01 -1.00 -16.63
C THR A 221 43.98 -1.68 -15.64
N HIS A 222 45.27 -1.35 -15.70
CA HIS A 222 46.31 -1.86 -14.79
C HIS A 222 46.26 -1.28 -13.36
N LEU A 223 45.46 -0.23 -13.12
CA LEU A 223 45.29 0.41 -11.81
C LEU A 223 44.10 -0.16 -11.02
N PHE A 224 43.33 -1.08 -11.61
CA PHE A 224 42.21 -1.72 -10.92
C PHE A 224 42.69 -2.77 -9.93
N TRP A 225 41.96 -2.89 -8.83
CA TRP A 225 42.18 -3.94 -7.83
C TRP A 225 41.94 -5.32 -8.45
N THR A 226 42.89 -6.23 -8.27
CA THR A 226 42.91 -7.57 -8.88
C THR A 226 42.61 -8.72 -7.91
N GLY A 227 42.24 -8.41 -6.66
CA GLY A 227 42.25 -9.38 -5.56
C GLY A 227 43.43 -9.11 -4.62
#